data_AF-A0A6N9D1M9-F1
#
_entry.id   AF-A0A6N9D1M9-F1
#
_cell.length_a   1.000
_cell.length_b   1.000
_cell.length_c   1.000
_cell.angle_alpha   90.00
_cell.angle_beta   90.00
_cell.angle_gamma   90.00
#
_symmetry.space_group_name_H-M   'P 1'
#
loop_
_entity.id
_entity.type
_entity.pdbx_description
1 polymer ?
#
loop_
_entity_poly.entity_id
_entity_poly.type
_entity_poly.pdbx_seq_one_letter_code
_entity_poly.pdbx_strand_id
1 'polypeptide(L)'
;MVESFAPSRKQNKDDQYPLRTFGYIFACTGLVLVIVFAVMNFYMAGLCVAAVLCGIAESQGRCGISHIGMIAPMKSIDTHVWFKCSFSYTICGAFTAYLTGLLIVGIGAWIDLRASTYYVGLTIVFCILFLLRELKLLSFNPPQCNLQTYKEWTSMFGLTTGVGMWGAHIGLALTTVITYGGLYCLMVITFGLGVGMGEWLFVAFWLGRVVLLWVTPWLMNTSCDGMAVGTILEQSTRMFRFCSITGISGLIIVNIAVLSELVG
;
A
#
# COMPACT_ATOMS: atom_id res chain seq x y z
N MET A 1 -28.10 -31.00 28.91
CA MET A 1 -27.01 -31.84 28.37
C MET A 1 -26.41 -31.04 27.22
N VAL A 2 -25.11 -30.74 27.25
CA VAL A 2 -24.48 -29.82 26.26
C VAL A 2 -23.51 -30.63 25.42
N GLU A 3 -23.83 -30.83 24.15
CA GLU A 3 -22.96 -31.53 23.21
C GLU A 3 -21.82 -30.60 22.79
N SER A 4 -20.59 -30.96 23.15
CA SER A 4 -19.38 -30.24 22.74
C SER A 4 -19.07 -30.54 21.28
N PHE A 5 -19.55 -29.67 20.37
CA PHE A 5 -19.13 -29.66 18.97
C PHE A 5 -17.64 -29.34 18.85
N ALA A 6 -16.79 -30.36 18.96
CA ALA A 6 -15.37 -30.28 18.70
C ALA A 6 -15.12 -30.28 17.17
N PRO A 7 -14.64 -29.17 16.57
CA PRO A 7 -14.45 -29.11 15.13
C PRO A 7 -13.22 -29.93 14.73
N SER A 8 -13.44 -31.11 14.16
CA SER A 8 -12.39 -32.01 13.66
C SER A 8 -11.75 -31.48 12.38
N ARG A 9 -10.94 -30.41 12.51
CA ARG A 9 -10.11 -29.87 11.43
C ARG A 9 -9.08 -30.91 10.98
N LYS A 10 -9.45 -31.72 10.00
CA LYS A 10 -8.48 -32.23 9.01
C LYS A 10 -7.87 -31.01 8.33
N GLN A 11 -6.69 -30.60 8.78
CA GLN A 11 -5.92 -29.54 8.16
C GLN A 11 -5.47 -30.03 6.78
N ASN A 12 -6.17 -29.58 5.73
CA ASN A 12 -5.96 -30.09 4.38
C ASN A 12 -4.63 -29.58 3.83
N LYS A 13 -3.97 -30.36 2.96
CA LYS A 13 -2.66 -29.97 2.37
C LYS A 13 -2.72 -28.75 1.42
N ASP A 14 -3.89 -28.13 1.29
CA ASP A 14 -4.15 -26.89 0.57
C ASP A 14 -3.44 -25.66 1.16
N ASP A 15 -2.89 -25.71 2.38
CA ASP A 15 -2.15 -24.62 3.04
C ASP A 15 -0.90 -24.09 2.24
N GLN A 16 -0.65 -24.58 1.02
CA GLN A 16 0.35 -24.04 0.08
C GLN A 16 -0.09 -22.81 -0.74
N TYR A 17 -1.39 -22.45 -0.76
CA TYR A 17 -1.88 -21.25 -1.48
C TYR A 17 -1.11 -19.93 -1.21
N PRO A 18 -0.63 -19.59 0.01
CA PRO A 18 0.12 -18.34 0.22
C PRO A 18 1.44 -18.26 -0.57
N LEU A 19 2.22 -19.34 -0.73
CA LEU A 19 3.50 -19.23 -1.46
C LEU A 19 3.31 -18.91 -2.95
N ARG A 20 2.32 -19.52 -3.61
CA ARG A 20 1.98 -19.19 -5.01
C ARG A 20 1.44 -17.76 -5.14
N THR A 21 0.61 -17.34 -4.20
CA THR A 21 0.11 -15.96 -4.09
C THR A 21 1.25 -14.94 -4.06
N PHE A 22 2.28 -15.17 -3.25
CA PHE A 22 3.40 -14.24 -3.11
C PHE A 22 4.25 -14.19 -4.39
N GLY A 23 4.42 -15.32 -5.09
CA GLY A 23 5.08 -15.36 -6.39
C GLY A 23 4.43 -14.44 -7.42
N TYR A 24 3.10 -14.41 -7.48
CA TYR A 24 2.38 -13.47 -8.35
C TYR A 24 2.51 -12.01 -7.90
N ILE A 25 2.44 -11.72 -6.59
CA ILE A 25 2.63 -10.35 -6.07
C ILE A 25 4.04 -9.84 -6.42
N PHE A 26 5.08 -10.66 -6.23
CA PHE A 26 6.45 -10.31 -6.63
C PHE A 26 6.63 -10.19 -8.14
N ALA A 27 5.99 -11.04 -8.95
CA ALA A 27 6.05 -10.94 -10.41
C ALA A 27 5.34 -9.69 -10.94
N CYS A 28 4.14 -9.36 -10.44
CA CYS A 28 3.41 -8.14 -10.78
C CYS A 28 4.16 -6.89 -10.32
N THR A 29 4.73 -6.92 -9.11
CA THR A 29 5.63 -5.86 -8.63
C THR A 29 6.81 -5.71 -9.60
N GLY A 30 7.57 -6.78 -9.85
CA GLY A 30 8.73 -6.79 -10.75
C GLY A 30 8.42 -6.32 -12.17
N LEU A 31 7.25 -6.62 -12.71
CA LEU A 31 6.81 -6.13 -14.03
C LEU A 31 6.53 -4.62 -14.02
N VAL A 32 5.89 -4.09 -12.96
CA VAL A 32 5.78 -2.64 -12.73
C VAL A 32 7.17 -2.02 -12.56
N LEU A 33 8.10 -2.67 -11.86
CA LEU A 33 9.48 -2.17 -11.71
C LEU A 33 10.18 -2.07 -13.06
N VAL A 34 10.10 -3.09 -13.93
CA VAL A 34 10.73 -3.06 -15.26
C VAL A 34 10.19 -1.91 -16.11
N ILE A 35 8.88 -1.63 -16.07
CA ILE A 35 8.27 -0.51 -16.78
C ILE A 35 8.77 0.84 -16.21
N VAL A 36 8.89 0.96 -14.88
CA VAL A 36 9.41 2.15 -14.20
C VAL A 36 10.90 2.40 -14.52
N PHE A 37 11.74 1.36 -14.43
CA PHE A 37 13.17 1.44 -14.76
C PHE A 37 13.44 1.75 -16.25
N ALA A 38 12.51 1.40 -17.15
CA ALA A 38 12.65 1.71 -18.58
C ALA A 38 12.38 3.18 -18.93
N VAL A 39 11.82 3.98 -18.01
CA VAL A 39 11.39 5.36 -18.27
C VAL A 39 11.98 6.38 -17.27
N MET A 40 12.36 5.97 -16.06
CA MET A 40 12.83 6.85 -14.99
C MET A 40 14.33 6.70 -14.70
N ASN A 41 14.95 7.76 -14.19
CA ASN A 41 16.28 7.68 -13.56
C ASN A 41 16.26 6.65 -12.41
N PHE A 42 17.35 5.90 -12.25
CA PHE A 42 17.57 4.86 -11.25
C PHE A 42 17.18 5.28 -9.82
N TYR A 43 17.44 6.53 -9.43
CA TYR A 43 17.00 7.11 -8.15
C TYR A 43 15.47 7.04 -7.98
N MET A 44 14.72 7.60 -8.93
CA MET A 44 13.25 7.63 -8.89
C MET A 44 12.66 6.24 -9.03
N ALA A 45 13.27 5.37 -9.84
CA ALA A 45 12.88 3.97 -9.90
C ALA A 45 13.05 3.29 -8.53
N GLY A 46 14.19 3.48 -7.86
CA GLY A 46 14.44 2.97 -6.50
C GLY A 46 13.43 3.48 -5.46
N LEU A 47 13.08 4.76 -5.49
CA LEU A 47 12.01 5.30 -4.64
C LEU A 47 10.64 4.68 -4.96
N CYS A 48 10.27 4.54 -6.24
CA CYS A 48 9.02 3.93 -6.64
C CYS A 48 8.94 2.44 -6.28
N VAL A 49 10.05 1.68 -6.34
CA VAL A 49 10.14 0.30 -5.82
C VAL A 49 9.74 0.27 -4.35
N ALA A 50 10.38 1.11 -3.55
CA ALA A 50 10.15 1.18 -2.12
C ALA A 50 8.72 1.65 -1.78
N ALA A 51 8.18 2.60 -2.53
CA ALA A 51 6.81 3.07 -2.39
C ALA A 51 5.78 1.97 -2.67
N VAL A 52 5.95 1.21 -3.76
CA VAL A 52 5.09 0.05 -4.08
C VAL A 52 5.13 -0.99 -2.95
N LEU A 53 6.32 -1.33 -2.43
CA LEU A 53 6.46 -2.29 -1.32
C LEU A 53 5.82 -1.79 -0.01
N CYS A 54 5.96 -0.50 0.31
CA CYS A 54 5.26 0.14 1.42
C CYS A 54 3.74 0.17 1.21
N GLY A 55 3.26 0.36 -0.02
CA GLY A 55 1.85 0.30 -0.38
C GLY A 55 1.27 -1.11 -0.20
N ILE A 56 1.98 -2.12 -0.69
CA ILE A 56 1.63 -3.54 -0.52
C ILE A 56 1.52 -3.91 0.97
N ALA A 57 2.36 -3.34 1.84
CA ALA A 57 2.27 -3.52 3.30
C ALA A 57 1.00 -2.88 3.91
N GLU A 58 0.60 -1.70 3.44
CA GLU A 58 -0.64 -1.01 3.88
C GLU A 58 -1.94 -1.60 3.30
N SER A 59 -1.84 -2.69 2.55
CA SER A 59 -2.98 -3.57 2.25
C SER A 59 -3.23 -4.62 3.34
N GLN A 60 -2.44 -4.65 4.42
CA GLN A 60 -2.83 -5.35 5.64
C GLN A 60 -3.85 -4.54 6.47
N GLY A 61 -4.74 -5.25 7.17
CA GLY A 61 -5.60 -4.65 8.21
C GLY A 61 -6.90 -4.06 7.65
N ARG A 62 -7.49 -3.10 8.38
CA ARG A 62 -8.85 -2.60 8.10
C ARG A 62 -9.02 -2.04 6.68
N CYS A 63 -7.99 -1.43 6.11
CA CYS A 63 -8.01 -0.94 4.73
C CYS A 63 -8.07 -2.10 3.72
N GLY A 64 -7.18 -3.09 3.83
CA GLY A 64 -7.20 -4.28 2.96
C GLY A 64 -8.53 -5.03 3.03
N ILE A 65 -9.05 -5.22 4.24
CA ILE A 65 -10.36 -5.85 4.46
C ILE A 65 -11.49 -5.08 3.78
N SER A 66 -11.48 -3.74 3.81
CA SER A 66 -12.56 -2.95 3.22
C SER A 66 -12.54 -2.89 1.70
N HIS A 67 -11.37 -2.90 1.03
CA HIS A 67 -11.33 -2.87 -0.43
C HIS A 67 -11.23 -4.27 -1.08
N ILE A 68 -10.39 -5.17 -0.56
CA ILE A 68 -10.30 -6.54 -1.09
C ILE A 68 -11.58 -7.31 -0.74
N GLY A 69 -12.05 -7.24 0.51
CA GLY A 69 -13.24 -7.98 0.95
C GLY A 69 -14.56 -7.56 0.30
N MET A 70 -14.68 -6.30 -0.14
CA MET A 70 -15.91 -5.79 -0.77
C MET A 70 -15.90 -5.89 -2.31
N ILE A 71 -14.73 -5.90 -2.96
CA ILE A 71 -14.63 -5.76 -4.42
C ILE A 71 -14.04 -7.03 -5.07
N ALA A 72 -13.18 -7.82 -4.40
CA ALA A 72 -12.50 -8.95 -5.03
C ALA A 72 -13.31 -10.24 -5.34
N PRO A 73 -14.47 -10.56 -4.72
CA PRO A 73 -15.13 -11.85 -4.97
C PRO A 73 -15.90 -11.88 -6.32
N MET A 74 -15.18 -12.12 -7.43
CA MET A 74 -15.76 -12.26 -8.79
C MET A 74 -16.87 -13.33 -8.93
N LYS A 75 -17.07 -14.22 -7.95
CA LYS A 75 -18.16 -15.22 -7.99
C LYS A 75 -19.54 -14.66 -7.60
N SER A 76 -19.64 -13.42 -7.13
CA SER A 76 -20.92 -12.74 -6.85
C SER A 76 -21.19 -11.51 -7.73
N ILE A 77 -20.26 -11.13 -8.61
CA ILE A 77 -20.33 -9.93 -9.46
C ILE A 77 -19.87 -10.30 -10.87
N ASP A 78 -20.62 -9.88 -11.91
CA ASP A 78 -20.20 -10.04 -13.31
C ASP A 78 -18.78 -9.50 -13.55
N THR A 79 -17.96 -10.23 -14.32
CA THR A 79 -16.54 -9.92 -14.53
C THR A 79 -16.31 -8.51 -15.12
N HIS A 80 -17.21 -8.02 -15.96
CA HIS A 80 -17.11 -6.69 -16.57
C HIS A 80 -17.61 -5.58 -15.62
N VAL A 81 -18.61 -5.85 -14.77
CA VAL A 81 -18.96 -4.99 -13.63
C VAL A 81 -17.81 -4.93 -12.62
N TRP A 82 -17.20 -6.07 -12.26
CA TRP A 82 -16.02 -6.15 -11.41
C TRP A 82 -14.87 -5.30 -11.98
N PHE A 83 -14.53 -5.49 -13.26
CA PHE A 83 -13.46 -4.74 -13.92
C PHE A 83 -13.71 -3.23 -13.87
N LYS A 84 -14.95 -2.79 -14.16
CA LYS A 84 -15.35 -1.37 -14.05
C LYS A 84 -15.18 -0.82 -12.62
N CYS A 85 -15.54 -1.61 -11.61
CA CYS A 85 -15.39 -1.22 -10.21
C CYS A 85 -13.92 -1.12 -9.80
N SER A 86 -13.10 -2.15 -10.07
CA SER A 86 -11.66 -2.16 -9.78
C SER A 86 -10.91 -1.05 -10.55
N PHE A 87 -11.29 -0.78 -11.80
CA PHE A 87 -10.74 0.33 -12.59
C PHE A 87 -11.12 1.68 -12.00
N SER A 88 -12.40 1.92 -11.69
CA SER A 88 -12.84 3.18 -11.07
C SER A 88 -12.20 3.41 -9.70
N TYR A 89 -12.12 2.39 -8.85
CA TYR A 89 -11.38 2.43 -7.59
C TYR A 89 -9.93 2.88 -7.81
N THR A 90 -9.24 2.22 -8.73
CA THR A 90 -7.81 2.44 -9.02
C THR A 90 -7.55 3.85 -9.55
N ILE A 91 -8.32 4.33 -10.53
CA ILE A 91 -8.12 5.66 -11.13
C ILE A 91 -8.50 6.77 -10.15
N CYS A 92 -9.64 6.67 -9.46
CA CYS A 92 -10.08 7.69 -8.52
C CYS A 92 -9.13 7.83 -7.32
N GLY A 93 -8.58 6.71 -6.81
CA GLY A 93 -7.58 6.74 -5.75
C GLY A 93 -6.18 7.11 -6.21
N ALA A 94 -5.79 6.81 -7.46
CA ALA A 94 -4.53 7.29 -8.03
C ALA A 94 -4.56 8.82 -8.18
N PHE A 95 -5.69 9.37 -8.60
CA PHE A 95 -5.91 10.82 -8.69
C PHE A 95 -5.81 11.50 -7.32
N THR A 96 -6.45 10.97 -6.27
CA THR A 96 -6.32 11.59 -4.94
C THR A 96 -4.96 11.35 -4.29
N ALA A 97 -4.28 10.23 -4.57
CA ALA A 97 -2.90 10.02 -4.14
C ALA A 97 -1.94 11.03 -4.80
N TYR A 98 -2.10 11.26 -6.11
CA TYR A 98 -1.37 12.29 -6.85
C TYR A 98 -1.60 13.69 -6.25
N LEU A 99 -2.86 14.04 -5.92
CA LEU A 99 -3.18 15.30 -5.23
C LEU A 99 -2.57 15.39 -3.82
N THR A 100 -2.56 14.30 -3.04
CA THR A 100 -1.87 14.26 -1.72
C THR A 100 -0.37 14.47 -1.88
N GLY A 101 0.27 13.84 -2.87
CA GLY A 101 1.69 14.04 -3.12
C GLY A 101 2.01 15.46 -3.59
N LEU A 102 1.21 16.04 -4.49
CA LEU A 102 1.33 17.46 -4.87
C LEU A 102 1.15 18.40 -3.69
N LEU A 103 0.24 18.11 -2.76
CA LEU A 103 0.03 18.91 -1.55
C LEU A 103 1.25 18.86 -0.63
N ILE A 104 1.86 17.67 -0.44
CA ILE A 104 3.06 17.50 0.39
C ILE A 104 4.27 18.22 -0.24
N VAL A 105 4.49 18.06 -1.55
CA VAL A 105 5.52 18.81 -2.30
C VAL A 105 5.28 20.32 -2.22
N GLY A 106 4.03 20.78 -2.38
CA GLY A 106 3.66 22.19 -2.30
C GLY A 106 3.90 22.79 -0.92
N ILE A 107 3.60 22.05 0.15
CA ILE A 107 3.93 22.46 1.53
C ILE A 107 5.45 22.51 1.71
N GLY A 108 6.20 21.51 1.23
CA GLY A 108 7.66 21.46 1.33
C GLY A 108 8.35 22.62 0.63
N ALA A 109 7.92 22.94 -0.60
CA ALA A 109 8.37 24.11 -1.35
C ALA A 109 8.00 25.44 -0.67
N TRP A 110 6.83 25.53 -0.03
CA TRP A 110 6.41 26.73 0.71
C TRP A 110 7.28 27.03 1.94
N ILE A 111 7.88 26.00 2.56
CA ILE A 111 8.86 26.14 3.67
C ILE A 111 10.32 26.02 3.20
N ASP A 112 10.58 26.13 1.90
CA ASP A 112 11.88 26.01 1.22
C ASP A 112 12.71 24.77 1.61
N LEU A 113 12.04 23.64 1.93
CA LEU A 113 12.71 22.36 2.14
C LEU A 113 13.22 21.81 0.81
N ARG A 114 14.47 22.15 0.49
CA ARG A 114 15.22 21.55 -0.63
C ARG A 114 15.99 20.33 -0.17
N ALA A 115 16.21 19.39 -1.09
CA ALA A 115 17.12 18.26 -0.91
C ALA A 115 18.55 18.75 -0.61
N SER A 116 18.85 18.87 0.69
CA SER A 116 20.14 19.29 1.24
C SER A 116 20.71 18.18 2.12
N THR A 117 22.03 18.18 2.30
CA THR A 117 22.77 17.17 3.08
C THR A 117 22.15 16.95 4.48
N TYR A 118 21.74 18.03 5.15
CA TYR A 118 21.05 17.97 6.45
C TYR A 118 19.67 17.33 6.38
N TYR A 119 18.86 17.72 5.39
CA TYR A 119 17.50 17.20 5.22
C TYR A 119 17.52 15.72 4.81
N VAL A 120 18.39 15.30 3.88
CA VAL A 120 18.55 13.90 3.50
C VAL A 120 19.10 13.06 4.65
N GLY A 121 20.03 13.60 5.45
CA GLY A 121 20.44 12.97 6.72
C GLY A 121 19.27 12.75 7.68
N LEU A 122 18.37 13.73 7.80
CA LEU A 122 17.17 13.64 8.63
C LEU A 122 16.16 12.62 8.08
N THR A 123 15.94 12.53 6.75
CA THR A 123 15.05 11.50 6.17
C THR A 123 15.58 10.10 6.42
N ILE A 124 16.90 9.88 6.35
CA ILE A 124 17.56 8.60 6.68
C ILE A 124 17.31 8.23 8.14
N VAL A 125 17.58 9.13 9.09
CA VAL A 125 17.33 8.90 10.52
C VAL A 125 15.85 8.59 10.79
N PHE A 126 14.93 9.32 10.17
CA PHE A 126 13.49 9.09 10.30
C PHE A 126 13.08 7.70 9.76
N CYS A 127 13.63 7.29 8.61
CA CYS A 127 13.40 5.95 8.06
C CYS A 127 13.98 4.84 8.96
N ILE A 128 15.15 5.06 9.57
CA ILE A 128 15.76 4.11 10.52
C ILE A 128 14.86 3.93 11.75
N LEU A 129 14.30 5.00 12.32
CA LEU A 129 13.37 4.90 13.46
C LEU A 129 12.14 4.04 13.15
N PHE A 130 11.58 4.17 11.95
CA PHE A 130 10.46 3.33 11.50
C PHE A 130 10.88 1.91 11.13
N LEU A 131 12.07 1.70 10.57
CA LEU A 131 12.62 0.35 10.33
C LEU A 131 12.79 -0.41 11.67
N LEU A 132 13.32 0.25 12.70
CA LEU A 132 13.45 -0.31 14.05
C LEU A 132 12.08 -0.61 14.68
N ARG A 133 11.04 0.20 14.41
CA ARG A 133 9.65 -0.09 14.79
C ARG A 133 9.13 -1.37 14.14
N GLU A 134 9.41 -1.60 12.85
CA GLU A 134 8.93 -2.82 12.17
C GLU A 134 9.70 -4.07 12.54
N LEU A 135 11.00 -3.94 12.81
CA LEU A 135 11.81 -4.98 13.44
C LEU A 135 11.42 -5.27 14.91
N LYS A 136 10.50 -4.48 15.49
CA LYS A 136 10.04 -4.54 16.90
C LYS A 136 11.16 -4.32 17.93
N LEU A 137 12.17 -3.55 17.54
CA LEU A 137 13.22 -3.02 18.40
C LEU A 137 12.80 -1.70 19.06
N LEU A 138 11.84 -0.97 18.46
CA LEU A 138 11.14 0.16 19.06
C LEU A 138 9.63 -0.08 19.10
N SER A 139 8.96 0.50 20.10
CA SER A 139 7.50 0.45 20.24
C SER A 139 6.92 1.85 20.34
N PHE A 140 6.24 2.28 19.28
CA PHE A 140 5.41 3.49 19.27
C PHE A 140 4.24 3.34 18.29
N ASN A 141 3.15 4.05 18.59
CA ASN A 141 1.97 4.12 17.73
C ASN A 141 2.08 5.38 16.85
N PRO A 142 2.06 5.24 15.51
CA PRO A 142 2.07 6.40 14.63
C PRO A 142 0.70 7.09 14.59
N PRO A 143 0.60 8.35 14.09
CA PRO A 143 -0.65 9.11 14.09
C PRO A 143 -1.73 8.53 13.15
N GLN A 144 -2.61 7.67 13.68
CA GLN A 144 -3.67 7.01 12.91
C GLN A 144 -4.95 7.86 12.81
N CYS A 145 -5.52 7.93 11.61
CA CYS A 145 -6.89 8.41 11.43
C CYS A 145 -7.87 7.21 11.52
N ASN A 146 -8.87 7.31 12.40
CA ASN A 146 -9.89 6.27 12.58
C ASN A 146 -11.12 6.45 11.67
N LEU A 147 -11.03 7.28 10.63
CA LEU A 147 -12.08 7.38 9.61
C LEU A 147 -12.20 6.07 8.82
N GLN A 148 -13.45 5.72 8.51
CA GLN A 148 -13.79 4.54 7.72
C GLN A 148 -14.62 4.98 6.51
N THR A 149 -14.42 4.36 5.35
CA THR A 149 -15.27 4.56 4.17
C THR A 149 -16.72 4.16 4.48
N TYR A 150 -17.65 5.12 4.29
CA TYR A 150 -19.09 4.89 4.34
C TYR A 150 -19.49 3.77 3.39
N LYS A 151 -20.06 2.68 3.92
CA LYS A 151 -20.45 1.51 3.13
C LYS A 151 -21.64 1.79 2.21
N GLU A 152 -22.40 2.82 2.56
CA GLU A 152 -23.68 3.22 1.99
C GLU A 152 -23.52 3.94 0.64
N TRP A 153 -22.31 4.36 0.25
CA TRP A 153 -22.07 5.03 -1.03
C TRP A 153 -22.41 4.16 -2.24
N THR A 154 -22.27 2.84 -2.16
CA THR A 154 -22.61 1.93 -3.27
C THR A 154 -24.12 1.72 -3.44
N SER A 155 -24.92 1.90 -2.38
CA SER A 155 -26.39 1.90 -2.46
C SER A 155 -26.96 3.28 -2.80
N MET A 156 -26.30 4.38 -2.42
CA MET A 156 -26.72 5.75 -2.79
C MET A 156 -26.35 6.13 -4.23
N PHE A 157 -25.12 5.85 -4.68
CA PHE A 157 -24.58 6.35 -5.95
C PHE A 157 -24.38 5.25 -7.01
N GLY A 158 -24.80 4.02 -6.71
CA GLY A 158 -24.54 2.84 -7.52
C GLY A 158 -23.13 2.28 -7.31
N LEU A 159 -22.95 1.00 -7.64
CA LEU A 159 -21.75 0.22 -7.29
C LEU A 159 -20.45 0.86 -7.80
N THR A 160 -20.34 1.13 -9.10
CA THR A 160 -19.12 1.68 -9.71
C THR A 160 -18.75 3.06 -9.12
N THR A 161 -19.73 3.95 -8.97
CA THR A 161 -19.52 5.31 -8.44
C THR A 161 -19.10 5.26 -6.98
N GLY A 162 -19.82 4.50 -6.13
CA GLY A 162 -19.51 4.36 -4.71
C GLY A 162 -18.13 3.72 -4.48
N VAL A 163 -17.75 2.75 -5.31
CA VAL A 163 -16.41 2.15 -5.31
C VAL A 163 -15.35 3.17 -5.78
N GLY A 164 -15.61 3.98 -6.82
CA GLY A 164 -14.74 5.08 -7.22
C GLY A 164 -14.53 6.10 -6.08
N MET A 165 -15.60 6.45 -5.36
CA MET A 165 -15.52 7.32 -4.17
C MET A 165 -14.73 6.69 -3.03
N TRP A 166 -14.86 5.38 -2.77
CA TRP A 166 -13.97 4.67 -1.83
C TRP A 166 -12.50 4.76 -2.27
N GLY A 167 -12.23 4.57 -3.56
CA GLY A 167 -10.90 4.74 -4.15
C GLY A 167 -10.34 6.12 -3.85
N ALA A 168 -11.09 7.17 -4.20
CA ALA A 168 -10.73 8.56 -3.90
C ALA A 168 -10.47 8.80 -2.41
N HIS A 169 -11.36 8.34 -1.51
CA HIS A 169 -11.22 8.57 -0.07
C HIS A 169 -10.02 7.84 0.53
N ILE A 170 -9.72 6.60 0.10
CA ILE A 170 -8.60 5.80 0.60
C ILE A 170 -7.27 6.26 -0.04
N GLY A 171 -7.30 6.74 -1.28
CA GLY A 171 -6.15 7.27 -2.04
C GLY A 171 -5.51 8.51 -1.41
N LEU A 172 -6.27 9.29 -0.64
CA LEU A 172 -5.73 10.38 0.20
C LEU A 172 -4.70 9.89 1.24
N ALA A 173 -4.65 8.58 1.52
CA ALA A 173 -3.76 7.85 2.43
C ALA A 173 -3.91 8.18 3.92
N LEU A 174 -3.86 9.47 4.28
CA LEU A 174 -3.92 10.00 5.64
C LEU A 174 -5.28 9.78 6.33
N THR A 175 -6.32 9.50 5.56
CA THR A 175 -7.71 9.23 5.95
C THR A 175 -7.93 7.82 6.51
N THR A 176 -6.90 6.98 6.59
CA THR A 176 -7.04 5.55 6.90
C THR A 176 -6.22 5.10 8.11
N VAL A 177 -6.55 3.93 8.66
CA VAL A 177 -5.78 3.29 9.73
C VAL A 177 -4.49 2.72 9.15
N ILE A 178 -3.38 3.45 9.36
CA ILE A 178 -2.05 3.14 8.86
C ILE A 178 -1.35 2.16 9.82
N THR A 179 -0.87 1.02 9.30
CA THR A 179 -0.32 -0.07 10.13
C THR A 179 1.20 0.03 10.32
N TYR A 180 1.89 0.43 9.27
CA TYR A 180 3.34 0.39 9.08
C TYR A 180 3.96 1.79 8.93
N GLY A 181 5.27 1.88 9.12
CA GLY A 181 6.02 3.14 8.99
C GLY A 181 6.11 3.71 7.58
N GLY A 182 5.94 2.87 6.56
CA GLY A 182 6.29 3.18 5.16
C GLY A 182 5.69 4.48 4.63
N LEU A 183 4.40 4.73 4.90
CA LEU A 183 3.74 5.96 4.45
C LEU A 183 4.38 7.23 5.04
N TYR A 184 4.73 7.24 6.33
CA TYR A 184 5.36 8.41 6.95
C TYR A 184 6.76 8.66 6.40
N CYS A 185 7.53 7.59 6.11
CA CYS A 185 8.81 7.71 5.43
C CYS A 185 8.66 8.36 4.04
N LEU A 186 7.66 7.93 3.26
CA LEU A 186 7.35 8.51 1.96
C LEU A 186 6.90 9.98 2.08
N MET A 187 6.01 10.31 3.03
CA MET A 187 5.62 11.70 3.33
C MET A 187 6.85 12.57 3.63
N VAL A 188 7.71 12.12 4.54
CA VAL A 188 8.89 12.88 4.96
C VAL A 188 9.83 13.15 3.79
N ILE A 189 10.13 12.14 2.96
CA ILE A 189 10.94 12.29 1.74
C ILE A 189 10.27 13.20 0.70
N THR A 190 8.94 13.13 0.59
CA THR A 190 8.18 13.89 -0.43
C THR A 190 8.23 15.39 -0.22
N PHE A 191 8.42 15.89 1.02
CA PHE A 191 8.57 17.34 1.26
C PHE A 191 9.79 17.96 0.55
N GLY A 192 10.89 17.20 0.36
CA GLY A 192 12.11 17.68 -0.28
C GLY A 192 12.30 17.18 -1.71
N LEU A 193 11.35 16.40 -2.24
CA LEU A 193 11.26 16.10 -3.66
C LEU A 193 10.60 17.27 -4.40
N GLY A 194 11.10 17.58 -5.59
CA GLY A 194 10.46 18.56 -6.47
C GLY A 194 9.13 18.07 -7.05
N VAL A 195 8.38 19.01 -7.63
CA VAL A 195 7.25 18.72 -8.52
C VAL A 195 7.77 17.89 -9.70
N GLY A 196 7.01 16.87 -10.10
CA GLY A 196 7.40 15.84 -11.07
C GLY A 196 7.96 14.56 -10.44
N MET A 197 8.12 14.51 -9.11
CA MET A 197 8.68 13.34 -8.39
C MET A 197 7.81 12.91 -7.21
N GLY A 198 7.45 13.83 -6.31
CA GLY A 198 6.74 13.49 -5.08
C GLY A 198 5.31 13.00 -5.29
N GLU A 199 4.60 13.54 -6.27
CA GLU A 199 3.25 13.12 -6.64
C GLU A 199 3.21 11.71 -7.26
N TRP A 200 4.21 11.37 -8.08
CA TRP A 200 4.35 10.04 -8.65
C TRP A 200 4.77 9.00 -7.60
N LEU A 201 5.48 9.40 -6.55
CA LEU A 201 5.81 8.54 -5.43
C LEU A 201 4.55 8.10 -4.66
N PHE A 202 3.58 9.00 -4.49
CA PHE A 202 2.28 8.67 -3.92
C PHE A 202 1.41 7.82 -4.84
N VAL A 203 1.45 8.04 -6.16
CA VAL A 203 0.81 7.14 -7.14
C VAL A 203 1.42 5.73 -7.08
N ALA A 204 2.75 5.60 -6.97
CA ALA A 204 3.43 4.31 -6.84
C ALA A 204 3.02 3.58 -5.54
N PHE A 205 2.94 4.30 -4.42
CA PHE A 205 2.40 3.78 -3.15
C PHE A 205 0.94 3.31 -3.28
N TRP A 206 0.09 4.09 -3.97
CA TRP A 206 -1.29 3.70 -4.24
C TRP A 206 -1.38 2.43 -5.11
N LEU A 207 -0.60 2.35 -6.18
CA LEU A 207 -0.52 1.17 -7.04
C LEU A 207 -0.10 -0.09 -6.25
N GLY A 208 0.84 0.08 -5.31
CA GLY A 208 1.19 -0.97 -4.34
C GLY A 208 0.01 -1.42 -3.48
N ARG A 209 -0.82 -0.49 -2.97
CA ARG A 209 -2.02 -0.86 -2.21
C ARG A 209 -3.01 -1.67 -3.04
N VAL A 210 -3.29 -1.22 -4.27
CA VAL A 210 -4.34 -1.84 -5.11
C VAL A 210 -3.89 -3.08 -5.87
N VAL A 211 -2.60 -3.42 -5.93
CA VAL A 211 -2.15 -4.63 -6.65
C VAL A 211 -2.83 -5.90 -6.11
N LEU A 212 -3.12 -5.96 -4.81
CA LEU A 212 -3.87 -7.08 -4.24
C LEU A 212 -5.30 -7.14 -4.76
N LEU A 213 -6.02 -6.02 -4.84
CA LEU A 213 -7.37 -5.97 -5.40
C LEU A 213 -7.44 -6.57 -6.81
N TRP A 214 -6.45 -6.23 -7.66
CA TRP A 214 -6.36 -6.77 -9.01
C TRP A 214 -6.00 -8.25 -9.04
N VAL A 215 -5.09 -8.72 -8.18
CA VAL A 215 -4.58 -10.09 -8.22
C VAL A 215 -5.47 -11.09 -7.49
N THR A 216 -6.14 -10.69 -6.39
CA THR A 216 -6.97 -11.57 -5.53
C THR A 216 -7.98 -12.46 -6.28
N PRO A 217 -8.67 -12.04 -7.35
CA PRO A 217 -9.63 -12.90 -8.03
C PRO A 217 -9.04 -14.15 -8.69
N TRP A 218 -7.74 -14.16 -9.03
CA TRP A 218 -7.02 -15.36 -9.48
C TRP A 218 -6.47 -16.21 -8.34
N LEU A 219 -6.44 -15.66 -7.12
CA LEU A 219 -5.97 -16.33 -5.90
C LEU A 219 -7.12 -16.99 -5.13
N MET A 220 -8.28 -16.34 -5.10
CA MET A 220 -9.48 -16.80 -4.40
C MET A 220 -10.43 -17.51 -5.37
N ASN A 221 -10.16 -18.79 -5.61
CA ASN A 221 -10.99 -19.66 -6.45
C ASN A 221 -12.37 -20.00 -5.81
N THR A 222 -12.64 -19.54 -4.59
CA THR A 222 -13.93 -19.63 -3.89
C THR A 222 -14.42 -18.25 -3.48
N SER A 223 -15.73 -18.10 -3.32
CA SER A 223 -16.36 -16.85 -2.86
C SER A 223 -15.99 -16.58 -1.39
N CYS A 224 -14.91 -15.84 -1.16
CA CYS A 224 -14.53 -15.41 0.18
C CYS A 224 -15.35 -14.20 0.61
N ASP A 225 -16.10 -14.35 1.70
CA ASP A 225 -16.62 -13.20 2.47
C ASP A 225 -15.45 -12.37 3.05
N GLY A 226 -15.69 -11.09 3.33
CA GLY A 226 -14.70 -10.15 3.85
C GLY A 226 -14.04 -10.61 5.17
N MET A 227 -14.72 -11.41 6.00
CA MET A 227 -14.10 -12.01 7.19
C MET A 227 -13.07 -13.10 6.85
N ALA A 228 -13.31 -13.89 5.80
CA ALA A 228 -12.36 -14.88 5.31
C ALA A 228 -11.14 -14.19 4.67
N VAL A 229 -11.36 -13.12 3.90
CA VAL A 229 -10.29 -12.27 3.36
C VAL A 229 -9.43 -11.69 4.49
N GLY A 230 -10.06 -11.11 5.53
CA GLY A 230 -9.36 -10.56 6.69
C GLY A 230 -8.53 -11.61 7.44
N THR A 231 -9.10 -12.80 7.66
CA THR A 231 -8.39 -13.93 8.30
C THR A 231 -7.11 -14.30 7.53
N ILE A 232 -7.18 -14.33 6.18
CA ILE A 232 -6.03 -14.66 5.31
C ILE A 232 -4.97 -13.54 5.34
N LEU A 233 -5.38 -12.27 5.35
CA LEU A 233 -4.47 -11.12 5.48
C LEU A 233 -3.77 -11.10 6.85
N GLU A 234 -4.49 -11.40 7.93
CA GLU A 234 -3.96 -11.45 9.30
C GLU A 234 -2.97 -12.62 9.50
N GLN A 235 -3.32 -13.83 9.06
CA GLN A 235 -2.40 -14.97 9.02
C GLN A 235 -1.12 -14.62 8.23
N SER A 236 -1.27 -13.83 7.17
CA SER A 236 -0.18 -13.36 6.33
C SER A 236 0.66 -12.23 6.94
N THR A 237 0.46 -11.75 8.18
CA THR A 237 1.19 -10.58 8.76
C THR A 237 2.71 -10.53 8.47
N ARG A 238 3.37 -11.70 8.37
CA ARG A 238 4.80 -11.80 8.03
C ARG A 238 5.14 -11.29 6.60
N MET A 239 4.25 -11.43 5.60
CA MET A 239 4.35 -10.82 4.25
C MET A 239 4.71 -9.37 4.33
N PHE A 240 3.97 -8.70 5.18
CA PHE A 240 3.56 -7.35 4.93
C PHE A 240 4.37 -6.42 5.85
N ARG A 241 4.74 -6.93 7.03
CA ARG A 241 5.95 -6.50 7.73
C ARG A 241 7.23 -6.68 6.89
N PHE A 242 7.40 -7.78 6.16
CA PHE A 242 8.58 -7.97 5.30
C PHE A 242 8.60 -6.95 4.15
N CYS A 243 7.48 -6.78 3.42
CA CYS A 243 7.35 -5.74 2.38
C CYS A 243 7.63 -4.34 2.94
N SER A 244 7.12 -4.02 4.14
CA SER A 244 7.41 -2.73 4.80
C SER A 244 8.90 -2.58 5.15
N ILE A 245 9.52 -3.61 5.74
CA ILE A 245 10.96 -3.62 6.07
C ILE A 245 11.81 -3.43 4.80
N THR A 246 11.54 -4.17 3.73
CA THR A 246 12.25 -4.05 2.45
C THR A 246 12.02 -2.69 1.81
N GLY A 247 10.79 -2.16 1.83
CA GLY A 247 10.46 -0.83 1.31
C GLY A 247 11.21 0.28 2.06
N ILE A 248 11.11 0.33 3.40
CA ILE A 248 11.82 1.31 4.22
C ILE A 248 13.35 1.18 4.07
N SER A 249 13.88 -0.05 3.96
CA SER A 249 15.30 -0.28 3.70
C SER A 249 15.74 0.24 2.32
N GLY A 250 14.88 0.09 1.30
CA GLY A 250 15.07 0.70 -0.02
C GLY A 250 15.12 2.22 0.04
N LEU A 251 14.20 2.86 0.79
CA LEU A 251 14.24 4.32 1.01
C LEU A 251 15.55 4.76 1.66
N ILE A 252 16.06 4.03 2.66
CA ILE A 252 17.33 4.33 3.32
C ILE A 252 18.50 4.24 2.32
N ILE A 253 18.61 3.13 1.57
CA ILE A 253 19.69 2.93 0.58
C ILE A 253 19.68 4.03 -0.48
N VAL A 254 18.49 4.38 -1.00
CA VAL A 254 18.32 5.38 -2.05
C VAL A 254 18.61 6.81 -1.55
N ASN A 255 18.31 7.13 -0.29
CA ASN A 255 18.71 8.40 0.31
C ASN A 255 20.21 8.44 0.66
N ILE A 256 20.84 7.32 1.03
CA ILE A 256 22.29 7.24 1.25
C ILE A 256 23.06 7.51 -0.06
N ALA A 257 22.57 7.01 -1.20
CA ALA A 257 23.15 7.31 -2.50
C ALA A 257 23.15 8.83 -2.78
N VAL A 258 22.00 9.49 -2.67
CA VAL A 258 21.90 10.96 -2.82
C VAL A 258 22.73 11.71 -1.78
N LEU A 259 22.82 11.23 -0.54
CA LEU A 259 23.68 11.84 0.47
C LEU A 259 25.16 11.80 0.07
N SER A 260 25.61 10.73 -0.61
CA SER A 260 26.98 10.66 -1.14
C SER A 260 27.19 11.59 -2.34
N GLU A 261 26.20 11.76 -3.22
CA GLU A 261 26.23 12.72 -4.34
C GLU A 261 26.20 14.19 -3.86
N LEU A 262 25.67 14.46 -2.67
CA LEU A 262 25.62 15.80 -2.04
C LEU A 262 26.84 16.14 -1.17
N VAL A 263 27.86 15.27 -1.10
CA VAL A 263 29.03 15.41 -0.22
C VAL A 263 30.37 15.26 -0.96
N GLY A 264 30.38 14.64 -2.15
CA GLY A 264 31.55 14.51 -3.03
C GLY A 264 31.80 15.72 -3.92
#